data_AF-A0A7V4NGZ9-F1
#
_entry.id   AF-A0A7V4NGZ9-F1
#
_cell.length_a   1.000
_cell.length_b   1.000
_cell.length_c   1.000
_cell.angle_alpha   90.00
_cell.angle_beta   90.00
_cell.angle_gamma   90.00
#
_symmetry.space_group_name_H-M   'P 1'
#
loop_
_entity.id
_entity.type
_entity.pdbx_description
1 polymer ?
#
loop_
_entity_poly.entity_id
_entity_poly.type
_entity_poly.pdbx_seq_one_letter_code
_entity_poly.pdbx_strand_id
1 'polypeptide(L)'
;MSWGGEKLPVKKVETLQLFTEILKRNVQIGRHTVIIIDEAHLIENIKVFEELRVLLNYIVDNKFALTIILMGQTELREKLSSLPQFKQRVSYHYHLQNLDLEEVGEYIKHRLIVAGHPTGELFCKFAVEEVYHTTLGLPRSINNLCDVCLMIGFEKNVDKIHKEIVLEAKKEVLI
;
A
#
# COMPACT_ATOMS: atom_id res chain seq x y z
N MET A 1 17.08 -16.80 2.87
CA MET A 1 16.35 -15.73 2.17
C MET A 1 17.16 -15.37 0.94
N SER A 2 16.63 -15.56 -0.27
CA SER A 2 17.37 -15.32 -1.53
C SER A 2 16.90 -14.00 -2.14
N TRP A 3 17.83 -13.08 -2.41
CA TRP A 3 17.56 -11.90 -3.22
C TRP A 3 17.90 -12.25 -4.68
N GLY A 4 16.92 -12.23 -5.58
CA GLY A 4 17.18 -12.45 -7.02
C GLY A 4 17.75 -13.82 -7.40
N GLY A 5 17.62 -14.85 -6.54
CA GLY A 5 18.11 -16.21 -6.80
C GLY A 5 19.53 -16.50 -6.31
N GLU A 6 20.24 -15.52 -5.74
CA GLU A 6 21.59 -15.71 -5.20
C GLU A 6 21.59 -15.92 -3.67
N LYS A 7 22.57 -16.71 -3.19
CA LYS A 7 22.71 -17.07 -1.78
C LYS A 7 23.32 -15.86 -1.04
N LEU A 8 22.59 -15.33 -0.06
CA LEU A 8 23.07 -14.16 0.70
C LEU A 8 24.38 -14.48 1.44
N PRO A 9 25.40 -13.61 1.32
CA PRO A 9 26.61 -13.70 2.13
C PRO A 9 26.31 -13.56 3.62
N VAL A 10 27.17 -14.16 4.47
CA VAL A 10 27.01 -14.13 5.94
C VAL A 10 27.46 -12.79 6.52
N LYS A 11 28.42 -12.12 5.86
CA LYS A 11 28.92 -10.82 6.30
C LYS A 11 28.22 -9.67 5.60
N LYS A 12 27.86 -8.65 6.38
CA LYS A 12 27.23 -7.42 5.89
C LYS A 12 27.99 -6.73 4.75
N VAL A 13 29.32 -6.71 4.82
CA VAL A 13 30.16 -6.09 3.78
C VAL A 13 30.01 -6.83 2.44
N GLU A 14 30.02 -8.16 2.47
CA GLU A 14 29.86 -9.00 1.28
C GLU A 14 28.45 -8.82 0.68
N THR A 15 27.41 -8.72 1.53
CA THR A 15 26.04 -8.43 1.08
C THR A 15 25.92 -7.07 0.41
N LEU A 16 26.56 -6.02 0.96
CA LEU A 16 26.58 -4.70 0.35
C LEU A 16 27.31 -4.68 -0.99
N GLN A 17 28.43 -5.40 -1.11
CA GLN A 17 29.16 -5.53 -2.36
C GLN A 17 28.31 -6.22 -3.42
N LEU A 18 27.70 -7.36 -3.09
CA LEU A 18 26.81 -8.07 -3.99
C LEU A 18 25.64 -7.19 -4.44
N PHE A 19 25.01 -6.50 -3.50
CA PHE A 19 23.91 -5.60 -3.81
C PHE A 19 24.33 -4.47 -4.77
N THR A 20 25.52 -3.90 -4.56
CA THR A 20 26.09 -2.85 -5.40
C THR A 20 26.39 -3.34 -6.83
N GLU A 21 26.87 -4.58 -6.97
CA GLU A 21 27.06 -5.24 -8.27
C GLU A 21 25.75 -5.46 -9.01
N ILE A 22 24.70 -5.88 -8.30
CA ILE A 22 23.35 -6.04 -8.87
C ILE A 22 22.82 -4.69 -9.36
N LEU A 23 22.96 -3.62 -8.56
CA LEU A 23 22.55 -2.27 -8.97
C LEU A 23 23.28 -1.82 -10.23
N LYS A 24 24.60 -2.01 -10.27
CA LYS A 24 25.44 -1.67 -11.44
C LYS A 24 25.00 -2.44 -12.68
N ARG A 25 24.83 -3.76 -12.56
CA ARG A 25 24.38 -4.62 -13.66
C ARG A 25 23.03 -4.16 -14.20
N ASN A 26 22.07 -3.85 -13.32
CA ASN A 26 20.74 -3.38 -13.70
C ASN A 26 20.84 -2.10 -14.54
N VAL A 27 21.63 -1.12 -14.09
CA VAL A 27 21.83 0.13 -14.85
C VAL A 27 22.44 -0.15 -16.23
N GLN A 28 23.44 -1.03 -16.31
CA GLN A 28 24.12 -1.38 -17.57
C GLN A 28 23.18 -2.05 -18.59
N ILE A 29 22.20 -2.85 -18.12
CA ILE A 29 21.20 -3.48 -18.99
C ILE A 29 19.93 -2.61 -19.16
N GLY A 30 19.98 -1.34 -18.76
CA GLY A 30 18.87 -0.39 -18.92
C GLY A 30 17.69 -0.59 -17.97
N ARG A 31 17.89 -1.30 -16.86
CA ARG A 31 16.88 -1.50 -15.81
C ARG A 31 17.11 -0.57 -14.62
N HIS A 32 16.01 -0.06 -14.07
CA HIS A 32 16.04 0.72 -12.84
C HIS A 32 15.64 -0.14 -11.65
N THR A 33 16.39 -0.07 -10.55
CA THR A 33 16.08 -0.86 -9.35
C THR A 33 15.15 -0.06 -8.43
N VAL A 34 14.03 -0.68 -8.03
CA VAL A 34 13.12 -0.12 -7.03
C VAL A 34 13.06 -1.07 -5.83
N ILE A 35 13.35 -0.55 -4.64
CA ILE A 35 13.11 -1.26 -3.38
C ILE A 35 11.86 -0.69 -2.75
N ILE A 36 10.92 -1.57 -2.41
CA ILE A 36 9.74 -1.23 -1.62
C ILE A 36 9.91 -1.82 -0.22
N ILE A 37 9.88 -0.99 0.79
CA ILE A 37 9.92 -1.40 2.20
C ILE A 37 8.55 -1.09 2.78
N ASP A 38 7.73 -2.11 2.90
CA ASP A 38 6.46 -2.03 3.60
C ASP A 38 6.69 -2.07 5.12
N GLU A 39 5.77 -1.48 5.87
CA GLU A 39 5.83 -1.35 7.33
C GLU A 39 7.17 -0.83 7.88
N ALA A 40 7.79 0.11 7.16
CA ALA A 40 9.08 0.71 7.52
C ALA A 40 9.06 1.43 8.89
N HIS A 41 7.88 1.73 9.43
CA HIS A 41 7.71 2.24 10.79
C HIS A 41 8.26 1.26 11.86
N LEU A 42 8.23 -0.05 11.59
CA LEU A 42 8.75 -1.12 12.44
C LEU A 42 10.29 -1.18 12.50
N ILE A 43 11.02 -0.42 11.68
CA ILE A 43 12.49 -0.40 11.71
C ILE A 43 12.94 0.36 12.96
N GLU A 44 13.19 -0.35 14.06
CA GLU A 44 13.62 0.25 15.33
C GLU A 44 15.05 0.80 15.28
N ASN A 45 15.96 0.08 14.61
CA ASN A 45 17.36 0.46 14.54
C ASN A 45 17.57 1.60 13.53
N ILE A 46 17.77 2.80 14.06
CA ILE A 46 17.97 4.02 13.27
C ILE A 46 19.15 3.94 12.29
N LYS A 47 20.18 3.13 12.59
CA LYS A 47 21.35 2.94 11.71
C LYS A 47 20.97 2.36 10.35
N VAL A 48 19.85 1.63 10.26
CA VAL A 48 19.34 1.11 8.99
C VAL A 48 19.02 2.25 8.02
N PHE A 49 18.42 3.35 8.48
CA PHE A 49 18.13 4.49 7.61
C PHE A 49 19.41 5.17 7.13
N GLU A 50 20.45 5.24 7.97
CA GLU A 50 21.77 5.74 7.54
C GLU A 50 22.39 4.86 6.46
N GLU A 51 22.22 3.54 6.54
CA GLU A 51 22.68 2.61 5.50
C GLU A 51 21.90 2.78 4.20
N LEU A 52 20.57 2.92 4.29
CA LEU A 52 19.72 3.23 3.13
C LEU A 52 20.12 4.56 2.48
N ARG A 53 20.50 5.57 3.29
CA ARG A 53 21.00 6.86 2.78
C ARG A 53 22.24 6.69 1.92
N VAL A 54 23.18 5.83 2.34
CA VAL A 54 24.41 5.56 1.59
C VAL A 54 24.06 4.92 0.24
N LEU A 55 23.13 3.96 0.23
CA LEU A 55 22.69 3.28 -1.00
C LEU A 55 22.00 4.22 -1.99
N LEU A 56 21.20 5.18 -1.53
CA LEU A 56 20.53 6.17 -2.37
C LEU A 56 21.50 7.10 -3.12
N ASN A 57 22.73 7.28 -2.62
CA ASN A 57 23.77 8.07 -3.29
C ASN A 57 24.57 7.28 -4.32
N TYR A 58 24.25 6.00 -4.53
CA TYR A 58 24.97 5.19 -5.50
C TYR A 58 24.56 5.55 -6.93
N ILE A 59 25.51 6.17 -7.66
CA ILE A 59 25.35 6.63 -9.03
C ILE A 59 26.20 5.74 -9.94
N VAL A 60 25.60 5.26 -11.03
CA VAL A 60 26.26 4.49 -12.09
C VAL A 60 25.94 5.17 -13.42
N ASP A 61 26.97 5.46 -14.23
CA ASP A 61 26.83 6.11 -15.54
C ASP A 61 25.96 7.39 -15.51
N ASN A 62 26.20 8.25 -14.51
CA ASN A 62 25.43 9.48 -14.22
C ASN A 62 23.93 9.28 -13.94
N LYS A 63 23.51 8.07 -13.57
CA LYS A 63 22.12 7.76 -13.17
C LYS A 63 22.08 7.23 -11.74
N PHE A 64 21.06 7.63 -10.98
CA PHE A 64 20.76 7.00 -9.70
C PHE A 64 20.41 5.53 -9.94
N ALA A 65 21.16 4.61 -9.33
CA ALA A 65 20.98 3.18 -9.59
C ALA A 65 19.78 2.58 -8.84
N LEU A 66 19.20 3.34 -7.89
CA LEU A 66 18.21 2.86 -6.93
C LEU A 66 17.16 3.94 -6.60
N THR A 67 15.90 3.52 -6.56
CA THR A 67 14.81 4.25 -5.87
C THR A 67 14.30 3.41 -4.70
N ILE A 68 14.02 4.07 -3.58
CA ILE A 68 13.42 3.43 -2.40
C ILE A 68 12.04 4.04 -2.16
N ILE A 69 11.03 3.18 -2.00
CA ILE A 69 9.69 3.54 -1.54
C ILE A 69 9.55 2.99 -0.12
N LEU A 70 9.37 3.89 0.84
CA LEU A 70 9.10 3.55 2.23
C LEU A 70 7.61 3.73 2.50
N MET A 71 6.95 2.68 2.98
CA MET A 71 5.53 2.68 3.34
C MET A 71 5.38 2.26 4.80
N GLY A 72 4.33 2.75 5.45
CA GLY A 72 4.05 2.42 6.85
C GLY A 72 3.11 3.44 7.47
N GLN A 73 2.92 3.29 8.78
CA GLN A 73 2.05 4.16 9.57
C GLN A 73 2.66 5.54 9.84
N THR A 74 1.88 6.45 10.41
CA THR A 74 2.26 7.85 10.65
C THR A 74 3.51 8.03 11.51
N GLU A 75 3.85 7.06 12.34
CA GLU A 75 5.06 6.97 13.16
C GLU A 75 6.34 6.99 12.30
N LEU A 76 6.27 6.46 11.07
CA LEU A 76 7.39 6.54 10.13
C LEU A 76 7.76 8.00 9.84
N ARG A 77 6.77 8.88 9.70
CA ARG A 77 6.97 10.30 9.43
C ARG A 77 7.73 10.99 10.57
N GLU A 78 7.41 10.64 11.81
CA GLU A 78 8.08 11.16 13.01
C GLU A 78 9.52 10.65 13.07
N LYS A 79 9.72 9.35 12.84
CA LYS A 79 11.04 8.71 12.80
C LYS A 79 11.94 9.30 11.71
N LEU A 80 11.42 9.56 10.51
CA LEU A 80 12.19 10.20 9.44
C LEU A 80 12.46 11.69 9.72
N SER A 81 11.61 12.35 10.51
CA SER A 81 11.81 13.76 10.86
C SER A 81 12.93 13.97 11.87
N SER A 82 13.25 12.98 12.70
CA SER A 82 14.43 13.00 13.57
C SER A 82 15.75 12.71 12.84
N LEU A 83 15.69 12.35 11.55
CA LEU A 83 16.83 12.07 10.68
C LEU A 83 16.99 13.12 9.57
N PRO A 84 17.51 14.32 9.89
CA PRO A 84 17.59 15.41 8.91
C PRO A 84 18.40 15.04 7.66
N GLN A 85 19.46 14.24 7.81
CA GLN A 85 20.31 13.81 6.70
C GLN A 85 19.61 12.83 5.74
N PHE A 86 18.74 11.96 6.27
CA PHE A 86 17.92 11.06 5.46
C PHE A 86 16.76 11.81 4.81
N LYS A 87 16.09 12.68 5.58
CA LYS A 87 14.95 13.49 5.11
C LYS A 87 15.29 14.34 3.88
N GLN A 88 16.49 14.89 3.81
CA GLN A 88 16.98 15.63 2.63
C GLN A 88 17.06 14.78 1.35
N ARG A 89 17.05 13.44 1.45
CA ARG A 89 17.08 12.52 0.31
C ARG A 89 15.69 12.00 -0.06
N VAL A 90 14.66 12.32 0.71
CA VAL A 90 13.27 11.95 0.41
C VAL A 90 12.71 12.97 -0.57
N SER A 91 12.64 12.61 -1.86
CA SER A 91 12.15 13.49 -2.91
C SER A 91 10.64 13.73 -2.83
N TYR A 92 9.89 12.73 -2.39
CA TYR A 92 8.42 12.78 -2.28
C TYR A 92 7.97 12.18 -0.96
N HIS A 93 7.01 12.86 -0.33
CA HIS A 93 6.32 12.38 0.84
C HIS A 93 4.82 12.57 0.63
N TYR A 94 4.07 11.49 0.76
CA TYR A 94 2.63 11.50 0.52
C TYR A 94 1.92 10.76 1.65
N HIS A 95 0.83 11.34 2.12
CA HIS A 95 -0.02 10.73 3.14
C HIS A 95 -1.34 10.35 2.47
N LEU A 96 -1.52 9.05 2.25
CA LEU A 96 -2.75 8.50 1.68
C LEU A 96 -3.94 8.86 2.56
N GLN A 97 -4.89 9.60 2.00
CA GLN A 97 -6.17 9.89 2.64
C GLN A 97 -7.13 8.72 2.44
N ASN A 98 -8.19 8.71 3.25
CA ASN A 98 -9.35 7.86 2.98
C ASN A 98 -10.00 8.29 1.68
N LEU A 99 -10.73 7.35 1.06
CA LEU A 99 -11.49 7.61 -0.16
C LEU A 99 -12.65 8.58 0.13
N ASP A 100 -12.90 9.52 -0.77
CA ASP A 100 -14.12 10.31 -0.73
C ASP A 100 -15.35 9.51 -1.19
N LEU A 101 -16.55 10.11 -1.10
CA LEU A 101 -17.80 9.43 -1.46
C LEU A 101 -17.83 8.93 -2.91
N GLU A 102 -17.30 9.70 -3.85
CA GLU A 102 -17.28 9.33 -5.26
C GLU A 102 -16.28 8.18 -5.48
N GLU A 103 -15.09 8.29 -4.88
CA GLU A 103 -14.06 7.26 -4.90
C GLU A 103 -14.53 5.95 -4.24
N VAL A 104 -15.34 6.01 -3.17
CA VAL A 104 -15.95 4.81 -2.56
C VAL A 104 -16.88 4.10 -3.55
N GLY A 105 -17.71 4.85 -4.28
CA GLY A 105 -18.59 4.28 -5.30
C GLY A 105 -17.81 3.57 -6.41
N GLU A 106 -16.79 4.24 -6.95
CA GLU A 106 -15.93 3.67 -7.99
C GLU A 106 -15.10 2.49 -7.46
N TYR A 107 -14.64 2.54 -6.22
CA TYR A 107 -13.92 1.46 -5.56
C TYR A 107 -14.79 0.20 -5.42
N ILE A 108 -16.02 0.33 -4.90
CA ILE A 108 -16.96 -0.80 -4.76
C ILE A 108 -17.27 -1.39 -6.15
N LYS A 109 -17.58 -0.54 -7.12
CA LYS A 109 -17.88 -0.96 -8.49
C LYS A 109 -16.71 -1.72 -9.12
N HIS A 110 -15.50 -1.18 -9.01
CA HIS A 110 -14.28 -1.82 -9.52
C HIS A 110 -14.05 -3.19 -8.86
N ARG A 111 -14.18 -3.29 -7.53
CA ARG A 111 -14.00 -4.54 -6.79
C ARG A 111 -15.01 -5.60 -7.22
N LEU A 112 -16.26 -5.23 -7.45
CA LEU A 112 -17.30 -6.13 -7.96
C LEU A 112 -17.00 -6.61 -9.39
N ILE A 113 -16.50 -5.73 -10.26
CA ILE A 113 -16.08 -6.10 -11.62
C ILE A 113 -14.94 -7.11 -11.57
N VAL A 114 -13.93 -6.87 -10.74
CA VAL A 114 -12.81 -7.81 -10.53
C VAL A 114 -13.30 -9.16 -9.99
N ALA A 115 -14.34 -9.16 -9.16
CA ALA A 115 -14.99 -10.36 -8.64
C ALA A 115 -15.90 -11.08 -9.66
N GLY A 116 -16.09 -10.53 -10.87
CA GLY A 116 -16.85 -11.13 -11.96
C GLY A 116 -18.25 -10.57 -12.19
N HIS A 117 -18.67 -9.53 -11.46
CA HIS A 117 -19.94 -8.86 -11.74
C HIS A 117 -19.83 -8.02 -13.03
N PRO A 118 -20.74 -8.16 -14.01
CA PRO A 118 -20.54 -7.62 -15.36
C PRO A 118 -20.43 -6.08 -15.41
N THR A 119 -21.13 -5.35 -14.54
CA THR A 119 -21.16 -3.87 -14.55
C THR A 119 -20.68 -3.23 -13.24
N GLY A 120 -20.45 -4.05 -12.20
CA GLY A 120 -20.28 -3.59 -10.82
C GLY A 120 -21.50 -2.89 -10.18
N GLU A 121 -22.66 -2.81 -10.85
CA GLU A 121 -23.84 -2.06 -10.38
C GLU A 121 -24.75 -2.87 -9.43
N LEU A 122 -24.17 -3.42 -8.37
CA LEU A 122 -24.91 -4.22 -7.38
C LEU A 122 -25.40 -3.38 -6.18
N PHE A 123 -24.71 -2.29 -5.86
CA PHE A 123 -25.08 -1.36 -4.79
C PHE A 123 -25.80 -0.15 -5.39
N CYS A 124 -26.97 0.22 -4.86
CA CYS A 124 -27.61 1.47 -5.26
C CYS A 124 -26.91 2.68 -4.64
N LYS A 125 -27.18 3.88 -5.18
CA LYS A 125 -26.54 5.13 -4.73
C LYS A 125 -26.68 5.36 -3.21
N PHE A 126 -27.86 5.16 -2.65
CA PHE A 126 -28.10 5.32 -1.22
C PHE A 126 -27.37 4.30 -0.35
N ALA A 127 -27.10 3.11 -0.88
CA ALA A 127 -26.26 2.11 -0.20
C ALA A 127 -24.80 2.54 -0.19
N VAL A 128 -24.27 3.05 -1.30
CA VAL A 128 -22.89 3.58 -1.39
C VAL A 128 -22.70 4.75 -0.43
N GLU A 129 -23.66 5.68 -0.36
CA GLU A 129 -23.65 6.79 0.60
C GLU A 129 -23.59 6.29 2.05
N GLU A 130 -24.40 5.29 2.41
CA GLU A 130 -24.40 4.72 3.75
C GLU A 130 -23.10 3.95 4.06
N VAL A 131 -22.52 3.26 3.08
CA VAL A 131 -21.20 2.62 3.21
C VAL A 131 -20.13 3.67 3.49
N TYR A 132 -20.10 4.77 2.74
CA TYR A 132 -19.16 5.87 2.99
C TYR A 132 -19.33 6.46 4.38
N HIS A 133 -20.55 6.80 4.80
CA HIS A 133 -20.80 7.37 6.13
C HIS A 133 -20.44 6.42 7.28
N THR A 134 -20.57 5.11 7.07
CA THR A 134 -20.24 4.11 8.07
C THR A 134 -18.73 3.83 8.15
N THR A 135 -18.03 3.90 7.02
CA THR A 135 -16.62 3.51 6.92
C THR A 135 -15.65 4.69 6.89
N LEU A 136 -16.18 5.90 6.71
CA LEU A 136 -15.45 7.13 6.48
C LEU A 136 -14.40 7.03 5.35
N GLY A 137 -14.70 6.20 4.35
CA GLY A 137 -13.82 6.01 3.19
C GLY A 137 -12.64 5.07 3.41
N LEU A 138 -12.54 4.37 4.55
CA LEU A 138 -11.42 3.46 4.82
C LEU A 138 -11.59 2.15 4.02
N PRO A 139 -10.69 1.82 3.06
CA PRO A 139 -10.88 0.68 2.15
C PRO A 139 -11.10 -0.67 2.84
N ARG A 140 -10.41 -0.92 3.96
CA ARG A 140 -10.57 -2.16 4.74
C ARG A 140 -11.97 -2.26 5.36
N SER A 141 -12.46 -1.16 5.92
CA SER A 141 -13.82 -1.10 6.49
C SER A 141 -14.89 -1.21 5.40
N ILE A 142 -14.66 -0.61 4.23
CA ILE A 142 -15.53 -0.75 3.05
C ILE A 142 -15.65 -2.22 2.66
N ASN A 143 -14.52 -2.93 2.49
CA ASN A 143 -14.54 -4.34 2.14
C ASN A 143 -15.32 -5.17 3.17
N ASN A 144 -15.00 -5.02 4.45
CA ASN A 144 -15.65 -5.78 5.52
C ASN A 144 -17.17 -5.55 5.55
N LEU A 145 -17.60 -4.29 5.44
CA LEU A 145 -19.03 -3.95 5.44
C LEU A 145 -19.72 -4.47 4.18
N CYS A 146 -19.11 -4.31 3.01
CA CYS A 146 -19.67 -4.79 1.75
C CYS A 146 -19.77 -6.31 1.70
N ASP A 147 -18.79 -7.04 2.25
CA ASP A 147 -18.83 -8.50 2.31
C ASP A 147 -20.04 -9.00 3.12
N VAL A 148 -20.32 -8.38 4.27
CA VAL A 148 -21.53 -8.68 5.06
C VAL A 148 -22.80 -8.27 4.31
N CYS A 149 -22.82 -7.12 3.64
CA CYS A 149 -23.96 -6.70 2.81
C CYS A 149 -24.27 -7.74 1.72
N LEU A 150 -23.24 -8.29 1.07
CA LEU A 150 -23.41 -9.29 0.03
C LEU A 150 -23.96 -10.61 0.60
N MET A 151 -23.51 -11.04 1.78
CA MET A 151 -24.06 -12.21 2.46
C MET A 151 -25.54 -12.02 2.80
N ILE A 152 -25.89 -10.91 3.44
CA ILE A 152 -27.28 -10.59 3.81
C ILE A 152 -28.16 -10.47 2.55
N GLY A 153 -27.65 -9.82 1.50
CA GLY A 153 -28.36 -9.67 0.23
C GLY A 153 -28.65 -11.02 -0.45
N PHE A 154 -27.68 -11.95 -0.39
CA PHE A 154 -27.85 -13.31 -0.86
C PHE A 154 -28.90 -14.08 -0.04
N GLU A 155 -28.85 -14.01 1.30
CA GLU A 155 -29.82 -14.66 2.18
C GLU A 155 -31.26 -14.16 1.97
N LYS A 156 -31.41 -12.86 1.71
CA LYS A 156 -32.72 -12.23 1.41
C LYS A 156 -33.14 -12.37 -0.06
N ASN A 157 -32.30 -12.97 -0.89
CA ASN A 157 -32.53 -13.20 -2.32
C ASN A 157 -32.91 -11.92 -3.08
N VAL A 158 -32.14 -10.83 -2.85
CA VAL A 158 -32.35 -9.54 -3.52
C VAL A 158 -31.37 -9.34 -4.68
N ASP A 159 -31.84 -8.67 -5.74
CA ASP A 159 -31.02 -8.40 -6.93
C ASP A 159 -30.08 -7.19 -6.75
N LYS A 160 -30.33 -6.33 -5.76
CA LYS A 160 -29.51 -5.14 -5.45
C LYS A 160 -29.41 -4.88 -3.96
N ILE A 161 -28.26 -4.35 -3.55
CA ILE A 161 -28.02 -3.88 -2.18
C ILE A 161 -28.58 -2.46 -2.03
N HIS A 162 -29.58 -2.36 -1.16
CA HIS A 162 -30.17 -1.09 -0.74
C HIS A 162 -29.67 -0.67 0.65
N LYS A 163 -29.98 0.57 1.03
CA LYS A 163 -29.51 1.19 2.27
C LYS A 163 -29.86 0.36 3.51
N GLU A 164 -31.02 -0.28 3.51
CA GLU A 164 -31.52 -1.10 4.63
C GLU A 164 -30.57 -2.26 4.95
N ILE A 165 -30.02 -2.91 3.91
CA ILE A 165 -29.05 -4.00 4.07
C ILE A 165 -27.75 -3.47 4.65
N VAL A 166 -27.30 -2.28 4.26
CA VAL A 166 -26.10 -1.66 4.82
C VAL A 166 -26.29 -1.34 6.31
N LEU A 167 -27.48 -0.83 6.69
CA LEU A 167 -27.83 -0.56 8.08
C LEU A 167 -27.95 -1.84 8.92
N GLU A 168 -28.34 -2.95 8.31
CA GLU A 168 -28.36 -4.28 8.94
C GLU A 168 -26.93 -4.80 9.13
N ALA A 169 -26.12 -4.81 8.07
CA ALA A 169 -24.72 -5.22 8.10
C ALA A 169 -23.89 -4.43 9.11
N LYS A 170 -24.16 -3.12 9.25
CA LYS A 170 -23.51 -2.25 10.23
C LYS A 170 -23.65 -2.74 11.68
N LYS A 171 -24.70 -3.49 12.01
CA LYS A 171 -24.89 -4.05 13.37
C LYS A 171 -24.00 -5.26 13.63
N GLU A 172 -23.54 -5.92 12.58
CA GLU A 172 -22.74 -7.15 12.64
C GLU A 172 -21.24 -6.89 12.57
N VAL A 173 -20.83 -5.79 11.91
CA VAL A 173 -19.42 -5.43 11.78
C VAL A 173 -19.01 -4.46 12.89
N LEU A 174 -17.94 -4.79 13.62
CA LEU A 174 -17.21 -3.84 14.45
C LEU A 174 -16.35 -2.97 13.52
N ILE A 175 -16.83 -1.77 13.21
CA ILE A 175 -16.15 -0.77 12.37
C ILE A 175 -15.65 0.37 13.24
#